data_AF-A0A923VWQ6-F1
#
_entry.id   AF-A0A923VWQ6-F1
#
_cell.length_a   1.000
_cell.length_b   1.000
_cell.length_c   1.000
_cell.angle_alpha   90.00
_cell.angle_beta   90.00
_cell.angle_gamma   90.00
#
_symmetry.space_group_name_H-M   'P 1'
#
loop_
_entity.id
_entity.type
_entity.pdbx_description
1 polymer ?
#
loop_
_entity_poly.entity_id
_entity_poly.type
_entity_poly.pdbx_seq_one_letter_code
_entity_poly.pdbx_strand_id
1 'polypeptide(L)'
;MKKIFKFLLNTIPRPVLIRLSFLARPILAFLLKGNRFTDPIDGKSFSMFLPYGYGKQRNNVLSPSTLSLERHRLLWLFLKKETTFFTEAEKKKVLHFAPEQAFYKLFRNQKNIDYTTTDLYSPLADVKADICNLPFEDNIYDYIFCNHVLEHIQDDTKAMNE
;
A
#
# COMPACT_ATOMS: atom_id res chain seq x y z
N MET A 1 15.51 -13.09 14.39
CA MET A 1 14.53 -12.15 13.80
C MET A 1 13.18 -12.81 13.46
N LYS A 2 13.13 -13.85 12.61
CA LYS A 2 11.86 -14.51 12.19
C LYS A 2 10.94 -14.94 13.34
N LYS A 3 11.45 -15.71 14.31
CA LYS A 3 10.64 -16.21 15.44
C LYS A 3 9.97 -15.06 16.22
N ILE A 4 10.71 -13.99 16.49
CA ILE A 4 10.20 -12.78 17.16
C ILE A 4 9.13 -12.12 16.29
N PHE A 5 9.42 -11.90 15.00
CA PHE A 5 8.47 -11.28 14.08
C PHE A 5 7.18 -12.10 13.93
N LYS A 6 7.30 -13.44 13.90
CA LYS A 6 6.15 -14.36 13.82
C LYS A 6 5.29 -14.26 15.07
N PHE A 7 5.93 -14.25 16.24
CA PHE A 7 5.24 -14.07 17.51
C PHE A 7 4.49 -12.74 17.55
N LEU A 8 5.16 -11.62 17.23
CA LEU A 8 4.53 -10.30 17.24
C LEU A 8 3.31 -10.22 16.30
N LEU A 9 3.42 -10.73 15.07
CA LEU A 9 2.34 -10.70 14.09
C LEU A 9 1.12 -11.55 14.46
N ASN A 10 1.34 -12.63 15.22
CA ASN A 10 0.27 -13.57 15.60
C ASN A 10 -0.35 -13.24 16.96
N THR A 11 0.38 -12.57 17.85
CA THR A 11 -0.06 -12.31 19.23
C THR A 11 -0.63 -10.91 19.41
N ILE A 12 -0.07 -9.90 18.74
CA ILE A 12 -0.46 -8.50 18.96
C ILE A 12 -1.54 -8.09 17.94
N PRO A 13 -2.66 -7.48 18.36
CA PRO A 13 -3.67 -6.97 17.45
C PRO A 13 -3.09 -6.00 16.41
N ARG A 14 -3.55 -6.12 15.17
CA ARG A 14 -3.06 -5.32 14.03
C ARG A 14 -3.06 -3.79 14.29
N PRO A 15 -4.11 -3.18 14.89
CA PRO A 15 -4.09 -1.74 15.15
C PRO A 15 -2.94 -1.31 16.08
N VAL A 16 -2.61 -2.14 17.07
CA VAL A 16 -1.50 -1.88 18.00
C VAL A 16 -0.16 -2.03 17.28
N LEU A 17 0.00 -3.09 16.48
CA LEU A 17 1.20 -3.29 15.66
C LEU A 17 1.46 -2.12 14.72
N ILE A 18 0.41 -1.58 14.07
CA ILE A 18 0.53 -0.42 13.18
C ILE A 18 1.08 0.79 13.96
N ARG A 19 0.52 1.09 15.14
CA ARG A 19 0.99 2.20 15.98
C ARG A 19 2.44 2.02 16.42
N LEU A 20 2.81 0.84 16.92
CA LEU A 20 4.17 0.52 17.31
C LEU A 20 5.15 0.59 16.12
N SER A 21 4.69 0.22 14.93
CA SER A 21 5.51 0.24 13.74
C SER A 21 5.98 1.65 13.39
N PHE A 22 5.18 2.69 13.64
CA PHE A 22 5.59 4.07 13.39
C PHE A 22 6.79 4.49 14.26
N LEU A 23 6.85 4.03 15.50
CA LEU A 23 7.97 4.30 16.41
C LEU A 23 9.20 3.45 16.06
N ALA A 24 8.98 2.19 15.65
CA ALA A 24 10.06 1.27 15.32
C ALA A 24 10.73 1.58 13.96
N ARG A 25 9.98 2.09 12.97
CA ARG A 25 10.46 2.42 11.61
C ARG A 25 11.80 3.15 11.56
N PRO A 26 12.01 4.31 12.22
CA PRO A 26 13.28 5.04 12.13
C PRO A 26 14.46 4.23 12.68
N ILE A 27 14.24 3.48 13.77
CA ILE A 27 15.26 2.62 14.39
C ILE A 27 15.60 1.46 13.45
N LEU A 28 14.60 0.78 12.91
CA LEU A 28 14.78 -0.33 11.97
C LEU A 28 15.50 0.12 10.70
N ALA A 29 15.11 1.28 10.15
CA ALA A 29 15.73 1.84 8.95
C ALA A 29 17.20 2.20 9.19
N PHE A 30 17.55 2.69 10.38
CA PHE A 30 18.93 2.98 10.75
C PHE A 30 19.75 1.70 10.93
N LEU A 31 19.27 0.76 11.74
CA LEU A 31 20.00 -0.48 12.07
C LEU A 31 20.22 -1.39 10.86
N LEU A 32 19.28 -1.41 9.91
CA LEU A 32 19.34 -2.28 8.73
C LEU A 32 19.92 -1.58 7.49
N LYS A 33 20.50 -0.39 7.63
CA LYS A 33 21.14 0.34 6.52
C LYS A 33 22.21 -0.53 5.84
N GLY A 34 22.29 -0.46 4.50
CA GLY A 34 23.25 -1.21 3.70
C GLY A 34 22.99 -1.02 2.21
N ASN A 35 23.66 -1.80 1.34
CA ASN A 35 23.63 -1.57 -0.11
C ASN A 35 23.10 -2.77 -0.92
N ARG A 36 22.48 -3.76 -0.27
CA ARG A 36 22.08 -5.02 -0.93
C ARG A 36 20.68 -4.93 -1.55
N PHE A 37 19.76 -4.23 -0.90
CA PHE A 37 18.39 -4.05 -1.36
C PHE A 37 18.06 -2.56 -1.36
N THR A 38 17.42 -2.08 -2.42
CA THR A 38 16.92 -0.70 -2.50
C THR A 38 15.41 -0.74 -2.55
N ASP A 39 14.75 0.05 -1.69
CA ASP A 39 13.31 0.27 -1.79
C ASP A 39 13.04 1.34 -2.86
N PRO A 40 12.37 1.00 -3.98
CA PRO A 40 12.14 1.97 -5.05
C PRO A 40 11.19 3.10 -4.66
N ILE A 41 10.42 2.94 -3.58
CA ILE A 41 9.42 3.92 -3.13
C ILE A 41 10.09 5.15 -2.51
N ASP A 42 11.10 4.96 -1.66
CA ASP A 42 11.81 6.06 -0.99
C ASP A 42 13.30 6.16 -1.35
N GLY A 43 13.80 5.25 -2.19
CA GLY A 43 15.18 5.20 -2.66
C GLY A 43 16.20 4.75 -1.62
N LYS A 44 15.78 4.38 -0.40
CA LYS A 44 16.71 3.97 0.66
C LYS A 44 17.21 2.55 0.43
N SER A 45 18.46 2.33 0.83
CA SER A 45 19.13 1.04 0.71
C SER A 45 19.37 0.37 2.06
N PHE A 46 19.26 -0.96 2.06
CA PHE A 46 19.33 -1.79 3.25
C PHE A 46 20.19 -3.04 3.01
N SER A 47 20.78 -3.58 4.08
CA SER A 47 21.50 -4.85 4.06
C SER A 47 20.55 -6.04 3.91
N MET A 48 19.33 -5.90 4.45
CA MET A 48 18.23 -6.86 4.32
C MET A 48 16.87 -6.21 4.50
N PHE A 49 15.83 -6.87 3.97
CA PHE A 49 14.44 -6.57 4.32
C PHE A 49 13.93 -7.52 5.40
N LEU A 50 12.95 -7.08 6.18
CA LEU A 50 12.38 -7.85 7.28
C LEU A 50 11.56 -9.03 6.73
N PRO A 51 11.52 -10.17 7.46
CA PRO A 51 10.65 -11.29 7.08
C PRO A 51 9.18 -10.93 7.34
N TYR A 52 8.26 -11.41 6.49
CA TYR A 52 6.83 -11.19 6.65
C TYR A 52 6.00 -12.32 6.06
N GLY A 53 4.75 -12.47 6.53
CA GLY A 53 3.78 -13.47 6.07
C GLY A 53 3.02 -14.10 7.24
N TYR A 54 1.71 -14.28 7.06
CA TYR A 54 0.86 -15.06 7.96
C TYR A 54 1.02 -16.56 7.65
N GLY A 55 1.15 -17.38 8.69
CA GLY A 55 1.50 -18.81 8.54
C GLY A 55 2.97 -19.03 8.17
N LYS A 56 3.32 -18.89 6.87
CA LYS A 56 4.68 -19.07 6.33
C LYS A 56 5.37 -17.73 6.10
N GLN A 57 6.40 -17.46 6.90
CA GLN A 57 7.22 -16.25 6.74
C GLN A 57 8.23 -16.39 5.60
N ARG A 58 8.21 -15.40 4.71
CA ARG A 58 9.16 -15.26 3.61
C ARG A 58 10.27 -14.29 4.01
N ASN A 59 11.48 -14.52 3.50
CA ASN A 59 12.64 -13.66 3.75
C ASN A 59 12.59 -12.40 2.89
N ASN A 60 13.17 -11.31 3.37
CA ASN A 60 13.41 -10.09 2.60
C ASN A 60 12.16 -9.47 1.95
N VAL A 61 11.06 -9.42 2.70
CA VAL A 61 9.76 -8.98 2.18
C VAL A 61 9.42 -7.56 2.56
N LEU A 62 9.50 -7.24 3.84
CA LEU A 62 8.99 -6.01 4.42
C LEU A 62 10.11 -4.96 4.50
N SER A 63 9.93 -3.83 3.83
CA SER A 63 10.90 -2.73 3.83
C SER A 63 11.02 -2.08 5.22
N PRO A 64 12.23 -1.86 5.76
CA PRO A 64 12.41 -1.21 7.06
C PRO A 64 11.88 0.23 7.15
N SER A 65 11.88 0.99 6.05
CA SER A 65 11.50 2.41 6.05
C SER A 65 10.04 2.64 5.68
N THR A 66 9.55 2.03 4.61
CA THR A 66 8.20 2.24 4.10
C THR A 66 7.18 1.25 4.68
N LEU A 67 7.66 0.12 5.22
CA LEU A 67 6.87 -1.09 5.51
C LEU A 67 6.12 -1.61 4.28
N SER A 68 6.61 -1.32 3.08
CA SER A 68 6.09 -1.87 1.84
C SER A 68 6.42 -3.36 1.70
N LEU A 69 5.58 -4.08 0.94
CA LEU A 69 5.79 -5.46 0.54
C LEU A 69 6.21 -5.49 -0.94
N GLU A 70 6.59 -6.65 -1.44
CA GLU A 70 7.10 -6.79 -2.82
C GLU A 70 6.09 -6.30 -3.86
N ARG A 71 4.80 -6.63 -3.69
CA ARG A 71 3.73 -6.19 -4.59
C ARG A 71 3.55 -4.67 -4.64
N HIS A 72 3.73 -3.98 -3.51
CA HIS A 72 3.67 -2.51 -3.48
C HIS A 72 4.86 -1.96 -4.28
N ARG A 73 6.06 -2.48 -4.03
CA ARG A 73 7.27 -2.06 -4.77
C ARG A 73 7.15 -2.33 -6.28
N LEU A 74 6.51 -3.44 -6.67
CA LEU A 74 6.19 -3.74 -8.06
C LEU A 74 5.24 -2.70 -8.67
N LEU A 75 4.11 -2.41 -8.01
CA LEU A 75 3.16 -1.38 -8.48
C LEU A 75 3.85 -0.01 -8.62
N TRP A 76 4.64 0.38 -7.63
CA TRP A 76 5.38 1.65 -7.69
C TRP A 76 6.33 1.72 -8.88
N LEU A 77 7.06 0.62 -9.16
CA LEU A 77 7.94 0.53 -10.31
C LEU A 77 7.16 0.57 -11.63
N PHE A 78 6.01 -0.10 -11.71
CA PHE A 78 5.13 -0.05 -12.87
C PHE A 78 4.64 1.37 -13.14
N LEU A 79 4.07 2.04 -12.12
CA LEU A 79 3.62 3.43 -12.24
C LEU A 79 4.74 4.37 -12.68
N LYS A 80 5.97 4.14 -12.20
CA LYS A 80 7.12 4.97 -12.55
C LYS A 80 7.69 4.71 -13.94
N LYS A 81 7.64 3.47 -14.43
CA LYS A 81 8.34 3.07 -15.66
C LYS A 81 7.43 2.95 -16.87
N GLU A 82 6.20 2.51 -16.66
CA GLU A 82 5.26 2.12 -17.71
C GLU A 82 4.10 3.10 -17.86
N THR A 83 4.05 4.14 -17.04
CA THR A 83 2.97 5.13 -17.06
C THR A 83 3.50 6.55 -16.83
N THR A 84 2.67 7.54 -17.12
CA THR A 84 2.93 8.96 -16.82
C THR A 84 2.44 9.38 -15.44
N PHE A 85 1.94 8.46 -14.60
CA PHE A 85 1.22 8.73 -13.34
C PHE A 85 1.90 9.77 -12.44
N PHE A 86 3.23 9.75 -12.30
CA PHE A 86 3.98 10.69 -11.45
C PHE A 86 4.42 11.98 -12.13
N THR A 87 4.34 12.04 -13.45
CA THR A 87 4.87 13.14 -14.28
C THR A 87 3.79 13.84 -15.09
N GLU A 88 2.52 13.53 -14.84
CA GLU A 88 1.43 14.16 -15.58
C GLU A 88 1.42 15.67 -15.39
N ALA A 89 1.26 16.37 -16.51
CA ALA A 89 1.19 17.83 -16.53
C ALA A 89 -0.17 18.32 -16.00
N GLU A 90 -1.23 17.58 -16.35
CA GLU A 90 -2.58 17.86 -15.89
C GLU A 90 -2.90 17.06 -14.63
N LYS A 91 -3.71 17.65 -13.74
CA LYS A 91 -4.13 16.99 -12.51
C LYS A 91 -5.11 15.85 -12.84
N LYS A 92 -4.78 14.62 -12.45
CA LYS A 92 -5.60 13.42 -12.72
C LYS A 92 -6.41 12.99 -11.50
N LYS A 93 -7.66 12.56 -11.69
CA LYS A 93 -8.51 12.00 -10.63
C LYS A 93 -8.18 10.53 -10.43
N VAL A 94 -7.92 10.16 -9.19
CA VAL A 94 -7.51 8.80 -8.82
C VAL A 94 -8.46 8.26 -7.76
N LEU A 95 -9.05 7.08 -8.04
CA LEU A 95 -9.81 6.30 -7.06
C LEU A 95 -8.96 5.13 -6.57
N HIS A 96 -8.83 4.99 -5.26
CA HIS A 96 -8.06 3.90 -4.66
C HIS A 96 -8.89 3.14 -3.64
N PHE A 97 -9.22 1.91 -4.00
CA PHE A 97 -9.90 0.94 -3.16
C PHE A 97 -8.94 0.34 -2.13
N ALA A 98 -9.41 0.19 -0.88
CA ALA A 98 -8.66 -0.43 0.22
C ALA A 98 -7.21 0.11 0.33
N PRO A 99 -7.02 1.44 0.46
CA PRO A 99 -5.75 2.09 0.17
C PRO A 99 -4.58 1.54 1.01
N GLU A 100 -3.46 1.18 0.37
CA GLU A 100 -2.32 0.67 1.12
C GLU A 100 -1.59 1.79 1.87
N GLN A 101 -1.30 1.53 3.15
CA GLN A 101 -0.63 2.48 4.04
C GLN A 101 0.72 2.99 3.51
N ALA A 102 1.42 2.18 2.71
CA ALA A 102 2.71 2.56 2.11
C ALA A 102 2.56 3.72 1.12
N PHE A 103 1.42 3.84 0.45
CA PHE A 103 1.17 4.86 -0.57
C PHE A 103 0.28 6.00 -0.09
N TYR A 104 -0.59 5.74 0.89
CA TYR A 104 -1.61 6.70 1.32
C TYR A 104 -1.08 8.14 1.51
N LYS A 105 -0.02 8.31 2.30
CA LYS A 105 0.58 9.64 2.52
C LYS A 105 1.33 10.17 1.30
N LEU A 106 1.93 9.30 0.49
CA LEU A 106 2.68 9.70 -0.70
C LEU A 106 1.73 10.28 -1.75
N PHE A 107 0.64 9.55 -2.06
CA PHE A 107 -0.37 9.96 -3.03
C PHE A 107 -1.15 11.19 -2.56
N ARG A 108 -1.55 11.27 -1.27
CA ARG A 108 -2.18 12.49 -0.71
C ARG A 108 -1.34 13.75 -0.87
N ASN A 109 -0.02 13.62 -0.83
CA ASN A 109 0.90 14.76 -0.92
C ASN A 109 1.32 15.09 -2.35
N GLN A 110 0.86 14.34 -3.35
CA GLN A 110 1.14 14.61 -4.75
C GLN A 110 0.25 15.73 -5.27
N LYS A 111 0.84 16.65 -6.05
CA LYS A 111 0.13 17.83 -6.59
C LYS A 111 -0.57 17.55 -7.91
N ASN A 112 -0.10 16.53 -8.64
CA ASN A 112 -0.57 16.14 -9.96
C ASN A 112 -1.76 15.17 -9.92
N ILE A 113 -2.27 14.82 -8.73
CA ILE A 113 -3.46 13.96 -8.60
C ILE A 113 -4.49 14.55 -7.65
N ASP A 114 -5.76 14.25 -7.91
CA ASP A 114 -6.87 14.39 -6.99
C ASP A 114 -7.23 13.00 -6.46
N TYR A 115 -6.78 12.72 -5.24
CA TYR A 115 -6.71 11.37 -4.71
C TYR A 115 -7.88 11.09 -3.76
N THR A 116 -8.82 10.27 -4.24
CA THR A 116 -9.96 9.76 -3.47
C THR A 116 -9.71 8.32 -3.05
N THR A 117 -10.03 8.00 -1.81
CA THR A 117 -9.94 6.63 -1.28
C THR A 117 -11.30 6.09 -0.88
N THR A 118 -11.53 4.81 -1.15
CA THR A 118 -12.79 4.12 -0.81
C THR A 118 -12.54 2.75 -0.22
N ASP A 119 -13.37 2.35 0.74
CA ASP A 119 -13.37 1.02 1.36
C ASP A 119 -14.63 0.87 2.24
N LEU A 120 -15.12 -0.35 2.43
CA LEU A 120 -16.31 -0.60 3.23
C LEU A 120 -16.13 -0.26 4.73
N TYR A 121 -14.93 -0.47 5.28
CA TYR A 121 -14.66 -0.38 6.73
C TYR A 121 -13.41 0.42 7.10
N SER A 122 -12.49 0.63 6.17
CA SER A 122 -11.18 1.21 6.44
C SER A 122 -11.31 2.62 7.02
N PRO A 123 -10.56 2.93 8.09
CA PRO A 123 -10.49 4.30 8.60
C PRO A 123 -9.67 5.23 7.69
N LEU A 124 -9.01 4.70 6.66
CA LEU A 124 -8.24 5.49 5.69
C LEU A 124 -9.09 5.95 4.50
N ALA A 125 -10.30 5.42 4.33
CA ALA A 125 -11.18 5.77 3.23
C ALA A 125 -11.83 7.13 3.42
N ASP A 126 -11.84 7.95 2.38
CA ASP A 126 -12.63 9.18 2.31
C ASP A 126 -14.13 8.86 2.25
N VAL A 127 -14.46 7.88 1.42
CA VAL A 127 -15.82 7.44 1.17
C VAL A 127 -15.95 5.99 1.61
N LYS A 128 -16.91 5.70 2.49
CA LYS A 128 -17.24 4.33 2.83
C LYS A 128 -18.30 3.82 1.87
N ALA A 129 -17.92 2.93 0.98
CA ALA A 129 -18.80 2.39 -0.05
C ALA A 129 -18.57 0.91 -0.27
N ASP A 130 -19.63 0.24 -0.70
CA ASP A 130 -19.57 -1.08 -1.30
C ASP A 130 -19.18 -0.91 -2.78
N ILE A 131 -18.21 -1.68 -3.26
CA ILE A 131 -17.78 -1.63 -4.66
C ILE A 131 -18.88 -2.09 -5.63
N CYS A 132 -19.85 -2.88 -5.15
CA CYS A 132 -21.01 -3.28 -5.93
C CYS A 132 -22.13 -2.21 -5.97
N ASN A 133 -21.90 -1.03 -5.41
CA ASN A 133 -22.85 0.09 -5.39
C ASN A 133 -22.11 1.40 -5.09
N LEU A 134 -21.35 1.90 -6.05
CA LEU A 134 -20.48 3.05 -5.86
C LEU A 134 -21.26 4.38 -5.88
N PRO A 135 -21.03 5.29 -4.91
CA PRO A 135 -21.68 6.59 -4.87
C PRO A 135 -20.92 7.63 -5.71
N PHE A 136 -20.46 7.25 -6.90
CA PHE A 136 -19.67 8.10 -7.79
C PHE A 136 -20.41 8.31 -9.11
N GLU A 137 -20.14 9.44 -9.76
CA GLU A 137 -20.62 9.68 -11.12
C GLU A 137 -19.80 8.86 -12.14
N ASP A 138 -20.43 8.48 -13.23
CA ASP A 138 -19.78 7.72 -14.31
C ASP A 138 -18.61 8.48 -14.93
N ASN A 139 -17.55 7.76 -15.30
CA ASN A 139 -16.42 8.28 -16.10
C ASN A 139 -15.67 9.49 -15.51
N ILE A 140 -15.65 9.65 -14.17
CA ILE A 140 -14.96 10.77 -13.53
C ILE A 140 -13.51 10.50 -13.12
N TYR A 141 -13.08 9.24 -13.03
CA TYR A 141 -11.74 8.87 -12.57
C TYR A 141 -10.84 8.47 -13.73
N ASP A 142 -9.62 9.03 -13.78
CA ASP A 142 -8.61 8.69 -14.78
C ASP A 142 -7.83 7.42 -14.42
N TYR A 143 -7.63 7.18 -13.12
CA TYR A 143 -6.92 6.00 -12.61
C TYR A 143 -7.72 5.34 -11.50
N ILE A 144 -7.77 4.01 -11.54
CA ILE A 144 -8.39 3.18 -10.50
C ILE A 144 -7.34 2.18 -9.98
N PHE A 145 -7.10 2.21 -8.67
CA PHE A 145 -6.31 1.20 -7.98
C PHE A 145 -7.25 0.28 -7.19
N CYS A 146 -7.32 -0.99 -7.60
CA CYS A 146 -8.16 -2.01 -7.00
C CYS A 146 -7.34 -3.31 -6.80
N ASN A 147 -6.36 -3.25 -5.88
CA ASN A 147 -5.43 -4.35 -5.64
C ASN A 147 -5.89 -5.22 -4.48
N HIS A 148 -6.01 -6.53 -4.71
CA HIS A 148 -6.40 -7.48 -3.67
C HIS A 148 -7.79 -7.23 -3.04
N VAL A 149 -8.74 -6.76 -3.85
CA VAL A 149 -10.11 -6.43 -3.42
C VAL A 149 -11.11 -7.41 -4.01
N LEU A 150 -11.11 -7.58 -5.33
CA LEU A 150 -12.13 -8.36 -6.05
C LEU A 150 -12.21 -9.82 -5.60
N GLU A 151 -11.10 -10.43 -5.14
CA GLU A 151 -11.12 -11.80 -4.60
C GLU A 151 -11.95 -11.96 -3.31
N HIS A 152 -12.36 -10.84 -2.70
CA HIS A 152 -13.18 -10.81 -1.50
C HIS A 152 -14.64 -10.41 -1.79
N ILE A 153 -14.97 -10.14 -3.05
CA ILE A 153 -16.31 -9.71 -3.48
C ILE A 153 -17.08 -10.92 -3.98
N GLN A 154 -18.29 -11.11 -3.46
CA GLN A 154 -19.13 -12.25 -3.85
C GLN A 154 -19.65 -12.13 -5.29
N ASP A 155 -20.01 -10.92 -5.72
CA ASP A 155 -20.42 -10.59 -7.09
C ASP A 155 -19.39 -9.64 -7.72
N ASP A 156 -18.21 -10.20 -8.00
CA ASP A 156 -17.09 -9.48 -8.62
C ASP A 156 -17.43 -8.98 -10.02
N THR A 157 -18.32 -9.67 -10.73
CA THR A 157 -18.81 -9.26 -12.05
C THR A 157 -19.59 -7.96 -11.96
N LYS A 158 -20.49 -7.82 -10.97
CA LYS A 158 -21.14 -6.54 -10.72
C LYS A 158 -20.13 -5.46 -10.38
N ALA A 159 -19.18 -5.74 -9.49
CA ALA A 159 -18.15 -4.78 -9.10
C ALA A 159 -17.26 -4.30 -10.28
N MET A 160 -17.04 -5.13 -11.29
CA MET A 160 -16.30 -4.76 -12.51
C MET A 160 -17.14 -3.97 -13.52
N ASN A 161 -18.47 -4.01 -13.41
CA ASN A 161 -19.38 -3.24 -14.26
C ASN A 161 -19.63 -1.82 -13.73
N GLU A 162 -19.29 -1.56 -12.46
CA GLU A 162 -19.32 -0.24 -11.81
C GLU A 162 -18.08 0.59 -12.20
#